data_AF-A0A0B7IJT1-F1
#
_entry.id   AF-A0A0B7IJT1-F1
#
_cell.length_a   1.000
_cell.length_b   1.000
_cell.length_c   1.000
_cell.angle_alpha   90.00
_cell.angle_beta   90.00
_cell.angle_gamma   90.00
#
_symmetry.space_group_name_H-M   'P 1'
#
loop_
_entity.id
_entity.type
_entity.pdbx_description
1 polymer ?
#
loop_
_entity_poly.entity_id
_entity_poly.type
_entity_poly.pdbx_seq_one_letter_code
_entity_poly.pdbx_strand_id
1 'polypeptide(L)'
;MESTVEKSLLERGEVNDLENVSLDEKAYAHGHKYATILIDSDKNCVVEMIEGRKEKNVKALFFSVNSQEKQPSLKRVNMEYVENLI
;
A
#
# COMPACT_ATOMS: atom_id res chain seq x y z
N MET A 1 -3.47 8.09 22.64
CA MET A 1 -3.24 8.34 21.21
C MET A 1 -3.00 7.03 20.49
N GLU A 2 -2.06 6.19 20.95
CA GLU A 2 -1.88 4.81 20.44
C GLU A 2 -3.18 4.00 20.45
N SER A 3 -3.90 3.94 21.58
CA SER A 3 -5.17 3.18 21.66
C SER A 3 -6.26 3.64 20.71
N THR A 4 -6.29 4.92 20.32
CA THR A 4 -7.24 5.45 19.35
C THR A 4 -6.85 5.05 17.93
N VAL A 5 -5.57 5.11 17.59
CA VAL A 5 -5.05 4.69 16.28
C VAL A 5 -5.27 3.20 16.06
N GLU A 6 -4.91 2.36 17.04
CA GLU A 6 -5.12 0.91 16.97
C GLU A 6 -6.59 0.55 16.80
N LYS A 7 -7.47 1.19 17.58
CA LYS A 7 -8.91 0.99 17.47
C LYS A 7 -9.42 1.38 16.09
N SER A 8 -9.02 2.54 15.57
CA SER A 8 -9.42 2.99 14.23
C SER A 8 -8.89 2.09 13.11
N LEU A 9 -7.69 1.50 13.27
CA LEU A 9 -7.17 0.52 12.31
C LEU A 9 -8.01 -0.77 12.30
N LEU A 10 -8.42 -1.25 13.47
CA LEU A 10 -9.32 -2.41 13.59
C LEU A 10 -10.71 -2.12 13.01
N GLU A 11 -11.22 -0.89 13.19
CA GLU A 11 -12.55 -0.48 12.71
C GLU A 11 -12.57 -0.03 11.23
N ARG A 12 -11.41 0.22 10.61
CA ARG A 12 -11.29 0.68 9.20
C ARG A 12 -11.99 -0.26 8.22
N GLY A 13 -11.96 -1.56 8.50
CA GLY A 13 -12.49 -2.59 7.61
C GLY A 13 -11.67 -2.75 6.32
N GLU A 14 -12.24 -3.51 5.37
CA GLU A 14 -11.65 -3.75 4.06
C GLU A 14 -11.86 -2.59 3.09
N VAL A 15 -10.87 -2.35 2.25
CA VAL A 15 -10.86 -1.35 1.18
C VAL A 15 -11.01 -2.05 -0.16
N ASN A 16 -12.24 -2.08 -0.68
CA ASN A 16 -12.62 -2.89 -1.84
C ASN A 16 -12.88 -2.06 -3.12
N ASP A 17 -12.87 -0.73 -3.02
CA ASP A 17 -13.25 0.21 -4.08
C ASP A 17 -12.04 0.93 -4.72
N LEU A 18 -10.84 0.35 -4.64
CA LEU A 18 -9.65 0.91 -5.26
C LEU A 18 -9.70 0.71 -6.78
N GLU A 19 -9.76 1.82 -7.54
CA GLU A 19 -9.70 1.81 -9.01
C GLU A 19 -8.43 2.46 -9.55
N ASN A 20 -8.12 3.69 -9.12
CA ASN A 20 -6.89 4.39 -9.49
C ASN A 20 -5.99 4.51 -8.27
N VAL A 21 -4.80 3.92 -8.34
CA VAL A 21 -3.86 3.91 -7.22
C VAL A 21 -2.51 4.49 -7.60
N SER A 22 -1.85 5.04 -6.60
CA SER A 22 -0.44 5.38 -6.63
C SER A 22 0.34 4.49 -5.68
N LEU A 23 1.50 4.02 -6.12
CA LEU A 23 2.45 3.29 -5.29
C LEU A 23 3.76 4.08 -5.25
N ASP A 24 4.19 4.39 -4.03
CA ASP A 24 5.40 5.16 -3.78
C ASP A 24 6.39 4.40 -2.91
N GLU A 25 7.68 4.65 -3.13
CA GLU A 25 8.79 4.12 -2.36
C GLU A 25 9.46 5.23 -1.57
N LYS A 26 9.66 5.00 -0.26
CA LYS A 26 10.40 5.94 0.57
C LYS A 26 11.42 5.23 1.44
N ALA A 27 12.68 5.66 1.33
CA ALA A 27 13.71 5.32 2.29
C ALA A 27 13.39 6.03 3.61
N TYR A 28 13.22 5.29 4.69
CA TYR A 28 12.77 5.85 5.97
C TYR A 28 13.84 5.80 7.06
N ALA A 29 14.91 5.01 6.86
CA ALA A 29 16.02 4.92 7.80
C ALA A 29 17.34 4.60 7.12
N HIS A 30 18.44 4.85 7.85
CA HIS A 30 19.79 4.53 7.42
C HIS A 30 19.93 3.03 7.09
N GLY A 31 20.81 2.72 6.12
CA GLY A 31 21.02 1.35 5.66
C GLY A 31 19.97 0.86 4.66
N HIS A 32 19.41 1.78 3.85
CA HIS A 32 18.50 1.42 2.75
C HIS A 32 17.25 0.66 3.22
N LYS A 33 16.65 1.11 4.33
CA LYS A 33 15.33 0.62 4.74
C LYS A 33 14.25 1.40 3.99
N TYR A 34 13.48 0.68 3.20
CA TYR A 34 12.41 1.24 2.37
C TYR A 34 11.05 0.83 2.89
N ALA A 35 10.03 1.64 2.62
CA ALA A 35 8.64 1.28 2.74
C ALA A 35 7.93 1.51 1.40
N THR A 36 6.95 0.66 1.12
CA THR A 36 6.02 0.82 -0.01
C THR A 36 4.71 1.39 0.52
N ILE A 37 4.24 2.47 -0.08
CA ILE A 37 3.05 3.21 0.34
C ILE A 37 1.98 3.06 -0.76
N LEU A 38 0.79 2.61 -0.38
CA LEU A 38 -0.39 2.56 -1.24
C LEU A 38 -1.26 3.80 -1.02
N ILE A 39 -1.56 4.49 -2.11
CA ILE A 39 -2.34 5.71 -2.13
C ILE A 39 -3.57 5.50 -3.02
N ASP A 40 -4.75 5.77 -2.49
CA ASP A 40 -5.97 5.90 -3.28
C ASP A 40 -5.89 7.25 -4.01
N SER A 41 -5.68 7.21 -5.33
CA SER A 41 -5.55 8.42 -6.14
C SER A 41 -6.87 9.16 -6.34
N ASP A 42 -8.00 8.46 -6.20
CA ASP A 42 -9.33 9.04 -6.35
C ASP A 42 -9.70 9.85 -5.10
N LYS A 43 -9.30 9.37 -3.92
CA LYS A 43 -9.52 10.05 -2.63
C LYS A 43 -8.33 10.90 -2.17
N ASN A 44 -7.18 10.81 -2.84
CA ASN A 44 -5.92 11.47 -2.49
C ASN A 44 -5.49 11.22 -1.05
N CYS A 45 -5.52 9.95 -0.61
CA CYS A 45 -5.15 9.56 0.74
C CYS A 45 -4.26 8.30 0.76
N VAL A 46 -3.41 8.20 1.78
CA VAL A 46 -2.67 6.96 2.06
C VAL A 46 -3.65 5.94 2.63
N VAL A 47 -3.69 4.77 1.99
CA VAL A 47 -4.53 3.66 2.41
C VAL A 47 -3.76 2.78 3.37
N GLU A 48 -2.54 2.41 2.99
CA GLU A 48 -1.71 1.48 3.75
C GLU A 48 -0.23 1.64 3.42
N MET A 49 0.64 1.18 4.32
CA MET A 49 2.08 1.11 4.13
C MET A 49 2.65 -0.21 4.63
N ILE A 50 3.64 -0.74 3.93
CA ILE A 50 4.39 -1.92 4.38
C ILE A 50 5.90 -1.70 4.26
N GLU A 51 6.65 -2.31 5.16
CA GLU A 51 8.10 -2.32 5.05
C GLU A 51 8.61 -3.15 3.86
N GLY A 52 9.67 -2.63 3.25
CA GLY A 52 10.36 -3.15 2.09
C GLY A 52 9.77 -2.68 0.76
N ARG A 53 10.43 -3.13 -0.32
CA ARG A 53 10.17 -2.68 -1.70
C ARG A 53 10.13 -3.76 -2.79
N LYS A 54 9.90 -5.01 -2.40
CA LYS A 54 9.88 -6.12 -3.38
C LYS A 54 8.44 -6.43 -3.78
N GLU A 55 8.27 -7.13 -4.90
CA GLU A 55 6.96 -7.59 -5.38
C GLU A 55 6.11 -8.26 -4.28
N LYS A 56 6.73 -9.10 -3.44
CA LYS A 56 6.05 -9.76 -2.31
C LYS A 56 5.42 -8.76 -1.33
N ASN A 57 6.01 -7.58 -1.17
CA ASN A 57 5.51 -6.54 -0.27
C ASN A 57 4.33 -5.83 -0.91
N VAL A 58 4.37 -5.54 -2.22
CA VAL A 58 3.22 -5.00 -2.95
C VAL A 58 2.03 -5.96 -2.88
N LYS A 59 2.26 -7.28 -3.08
CA LYS A 59 1.20 -8.30 -2.91
C LYS A 59 0.65 -8.33 -1.49
N ALA A 60 1.52 -8.34 -0.48
CA ALA A 60 1.11 -8.30 0.92
C ALA A 60 0.34 -7.03 1.28
N LEU A 61 0.71 -5.89 0.69
CA LEU A 61 0.05 -4.60 0.87
C LEU A 61 -1.40 -4.66 0.35
N PHE A 62 -1.62 -5.15 -0.87
CA PHE A 62 -2.98 -5.33 -1.40
C PHE A 62 -3.79 -6.34 -0.59
N PHE A 63 -3.19 -7.47 -0.20
CA PHE A 63 -3.86 -8.45 0.66
C PHE A 63 -4.26 -7.84 2.01
N SER A 64 -3.40 -7.01 2.62
CA SER A 64 -3.68 -6.41 3.93
C SER A 64 -4.87 -5.45 3.93
N VAL A 65 -5.21 -4.87 2.77
CA VAL A 65 -6.33 -3.91 2.66
C VAL A 65 -7.64 -4.56 2.26
N ASN A 66 -7.65 -5.72 1.58
CA ASN A 66 -8.87 -6.33 1.07
C ASN A 66 -9.07 -7.83 1.40
N SER A 67 -8.11 -8.45 2.11
CA SER A 67 -8.10 -9.88 2.45
C SER A 67 -8.26 -10.84 1.26
N GLN A 68 -8.05 -10.36 0.02
CA GLN A 68 -8.21 -11.16 -1.19
C GLN A 68 -6.83 -11.61 -1.70
N GLU A 69 -6.69 -12.91 -1.97
CA GLU A 69 -5.47 -13.43 -2.63
C GLU A 69 -5.34 -12.91 -4.07
N LYS A 70 -6.47 -12.63 -4.72
CA LYS A 70 -6.50 -12.05 -6.05
C LYS A 70 -6.33 -10.54 -5.97
N GLN A 71 -5.43 -10.01 -6.80
CA GLN A 71 -5.24 -8.57 -6.92
C GLN A 71 -6.54 -7.86 -7.34
N PRO A 72 -6.80 -6.65 -6.81
CA PRO A 72 -7.97 -5.86 -7.20
C PRO A 72 -7.92 -5.52 -8.70
N SER A 73 -9.10 -5.31 -9.28
CA SER A 73 -9.20 -4.90 -10.69
C SER A 73 -8.94 -3.39 -10.80
N LEU A 74 -7.66 -3.02 -10.89
CA LEU A 74 -7.22 -1.64 -10.98
C LEU A 74 -7.34 -1.12 -12.41
N LYS A 75 -7.81 0.13 -12.57
CA LYS A 75 -7.86 0.84 -13.86
C LYS A 75 -6.55 1.54 -14.17
N ARG A 76 -5.89 2.09 -13.15
CA ARG A 76 -4.61 2.80 -13.29
C ARG A 76 -3.74 2.54 -12.07
N VAL A 77 -2.47 2.29 -12.33
CA VAL A 77 -1.41 2.28 -11.32
C VAL A 77 -0.38 3.32 -11.74
N ASN A 78 -0.24 4.38 -10.95
CA ASN A 78 0.90 5.29 -11.06
C ASN A 78 1.97 4.82 -10.08
N MET A 79 3.14 4.47 -10.58
CA MET A 79 4.19 3.92 -9.74
C MET A 79 5.51 4.57 -10.13
N GLU A 80 6.24 5.05 -9.14
CA GLU A 80 7.63 5.46 -9.29
C GLU A 80 8.49 4.34 -8.70
N TYR A 81 9.06 3.49 -9.56
CA TYR A 81 9.95 2.39 -9.16
C TYR A 81 11.14 2.26 -10.11
N VAL A 82 12.32 1.96 -9.55
CA VAL A 82 13.48 1.39 -10.26
C VAL A 82 13.92 0.12 -9.54
N GLU A 83 13.39 -1.03 -9.99
CA GLU A 83 14.15 -2.28 -10.17
C GLU A 83 13.36 -3.26 -11.06
N ASN A 84 14.05 -3.84 -12.04
CA ASN A 84 13.55 -4.58 -13.21
C ASN A 84 12.36 -5.54 -12.97
N LEU A 85 11.28 -5.31 -13.71
CA LEU A 85 10.23 -6.28 -14.04
C LEU A 85 10.08 -6.33 -15.58
N ILE A 86 11.05 -7.00 -16.22
CA ILE A 86 10.87 -7.74 -17.48
C ILE A 86 11.65 -9.05 -17.33
#